data_AF-A0A9W3BG92-F1
#
_entry.id   AF-A0A9W3BG92-F1
#
_cell.length_a   1.000
_cell.length_b   1.000
_cell.length_c   1.000
_cell.angle_alpha   90.00
_cell.angle_beta   90.00
_cell.angle_gamma   90.00
#
_symmetry.space_group_name_H-M   'P 1'
#
loop_
_entity.id
_entity.type
_entity.pdbx_description
1 polymer ?
#
loop_
_entity_poly.entity_id
_entity_poly.type
_entity_poly.pdbx_seq_one_letter_code
_entity_poly.pdbx_strand_id
1 'polypeptide(L)'
;MTVWNLTFLYTNIIAYWGTDHSTSWGNDNSTSWGTDNSTSWGTDNSTSWVTDHSTSWSTDHSTSWGTDHSTSWGTDHSKSWGTDHSTSWGTDHSTSWGNDNSTSWGTDNSTSWVTDHSTSWSTDHSTSWGTDHSTSWGTDHSKSWGTDHSTSWGTDHSTSWETDNSTSWGTDQSTSWGTDHSTSWGTDNFTSLVHILGTDHSTSWGTDHSTSWGTDHSKSWGTDHSTSWGTDHSTSWETDNSTSWGTDQSTSWGTDNSTSWGTDHSTSWGTDNSTSWGADHSTSWGTDHSTSWGTDNSTHWALITPHLGELITPHLGELITPHLGVLITSHLWSTSWGTDNSTSWGNDHSTSWGTDHSTSW
;
A
#
# COMPACT_ATOMS: atom_id res chain seq x y z
N MET A 1 -90.06 -9.78 -4.28
CA MET A 1 -89.23 -10.95 -4.69
C MET A 1 -88.46 -10.54 -5.94
N THR A 2 -87.23 -11.04 -6.12
CA THR A 2 -86.35 -10.89 -7.32
C THR A 2 -86.11 -9.45 -7.81
N VAL A 3 -84.91 -8.85 -7.59
CA VAL A 3 -83.66 -9.07 -8.38
C VAL A 3 -83.84 -8.49 -9.80
N TRP A 4 -83.01 -7.53 -10.26
CA TRP A 4 -81.63 -7.76 -10.71
C TRP A 4 -80.60 -6.72 -10.25
N ASN A 5 -79.33 -7.14 -10.30
CA ASN A 5 -78.12 -6.35 -10.02
C ASN A 5 -77.33 -6.15 -11.33
N LEU A 6 -76.42 -5.17 -11.39
CA LEU A 6 -75.56 -4.93 -12.56
C LEU A 6 -74.18 -4.44 -12.10
N THR A 7 -73.14 -5.18 -12.43
CA THR A 7 -71.81 -5.08 -11.81
C THR A 7 -70.76 -4.58 -12.80
N PHE A 8 -69.97 -3.60 -12.40
CA PHE A 8 -68.79 -3.16 -13.14
C PHE A 8 -67.52 -3.79 -12.54
N LEU A 9 -66.66 -4.35 -13.39
CA LEU A 9 -65.28 -4.66 -13.05
C LEU A 9 -64.44 -3.40 -13.27
N TYR A 10 -63.95 -2.82 -12.18
CA TYR A 10 -62.81 -1.90 -12.20
C TYR A 10 -61.69 -2.56 -11.41
N THR A 11 -60.58 -2.87 -12.08
CA THR A 11 -59.32 -3.26 -11.44
C THR A 11 -58.78 -2.03 -10.72
N ASN A 12 -58.82 -2.05 -9.39
CA ASN A 12 -58.38 -0.96 -8.54
C ASN A 12 -56.86 -0.92 -8.45
N ILE A 13 -56.22 -0.12 -9.31
CA ILE A 13 -54.91 0.46 -8.99
C ILE A 13 -55.17 1.61 -8.01
N ILE A 14 -55.20 1.28 -6.71
CA ILE A 14 -55.24 2.27 -5.64
C ILE A 14 -53.79 2.56 -5.26
N ALA A 15 -53.35 3.79 -5.46
CA ALA A 15 -52.15 4.30 -4.80
C ALA A 15 -52.51 4.50 -3.31
N TYR A 16 -52.10 3.57 -2.45
CA TYR A 16 -52.34 3.66 -1.01
C TYR A 16 -51.41 4.69 -0.38
N TRP A 17 -51.99 5.77 0.14
CA TRP A 17 -51.29 6.75 0.97
C TRP A 17 -51.35 6.27 2.43
N GLY A 18 -50.35 5.53 2.88
CA GLY A 18 -50.32 4.94 4.22
C GLY A 18 -49.20 3.91 4.40
N THR A 19 -49.16 3.30 5.58
CA THR A 19 -48.29 2.15 5.87
C THR A 19 -48.94 0.86 5.40
N ASP A 20 -48.18 -0.03 4.76
CA ASP A 20 -48.60 -1.40 4.45
C ASP A 20 -47.86 -2.44 5.31
N HIS A 21 -48.45 -3.63 5.43
CA HIS A 21 -47.97 -4.75 6.24
C HIS A 21 -48.40 -6.10 5.62
N SER A 22 -47.48 -6.78 4.94
CA SER A 22 -47.69 -8.07 4.29
C SER A 22 -47.20 -9.28 5.13
N THR A 23 -47.75 -10.47 4.87
CA THR A 23 -47.10 -11.76 5.22
C THR A 23 -47.55 -12.85 4.24
N SER A 24 -46.61 -13.42 3.47
CA SER A 24 -46.92 -14.27 2.31
C SER A 24 -46.24 -15.65 2.32
N TRP A 25 -46.78 -16.57 1.51
CA TRP A 25 -46.27 -17.92 1.26
C TRP A 25 -46.23 -18.16 -0.26
N GLY A 26 -45.09 -17.85 -0.89
CA GLY A 26 -44.93 -17.88 -2.35
C GLY A 26 -44.31 -16.58 -2.87
N ASN A 27 -44.75 -16.12 -4.03
CA ASN A 27 -44.35 -14.83 -4.59
C ASN A 27 -45.25 -13.71 -4.04
N ASP A 28 -44.64 -12.65 -3.50
CA ASP A 28 -45.31 -11.37 -3.23
C ASP A 28 -44.70 -10.25 -4.10
N ASN A 29 -45.47 -9.17 -4.29
CA ASN A 29 -45.18 -8.07 -5.20
C ASN A 29 -45.91 -6.78 -4.75
N SER A 30 -45.21 -5.86 -4.09
CA SER A 30 -45.79 -4.63 -3.55
C SER A 30 -45.53 -3.38 -4.43
N THR A 31 -46.20 -2.26 -4.12
CA THR A 31 -45.79 -0.90 -4.54
C THR A 31 -46.45 0.12 -3.62
N SER A 32 -45.67 0.84 -2.80
CA SER A 32 -46.21 1.66 -1.71
C SER A 32 -45.88 3.17 -1.83
N TRP A 33 -46.74 4.01 -1.24
CA TRP A 33 -46.53 5.46 -1.05
C TRP A 33 -46.54 5.79 0.45
N GLY A 34 -45.57 5.21 1.15
CA GLY A 34 -45.40 5.31 2.60
C GLY A 34 -44.32 4.34 3.08
N THR A 35 -44.46 3.86 4.31
CA THR A 35 -43.64 2.76 4.83
C THR A 35 -44.26 1.43 4.38
N ASP A 36 -43.50 0.58 3.70
CA ASP A 36 -43.86 -0.83 3.51
C ASP A 36 -43.15 -1.71 4.56
N ASN A 37 -43.72 -2.88 4.85
CA ASN A 37 -43.09 -3.90 5.68
C ASN A 37 -43.63 -5.28 5.25
N SER A 38 -42.78 -6.12 4.66
CA SER A 38 -43.16 -7.45 4.19
C SER A 38 -42.57 -8.57 5.06
N THR A 39 -43.07 -9.80 4.88
CA THR A 39 -42.41 -11.01 5.38
C THR A 39 -42.80 -12.19 4.51
N SER A 40 -41.86 -12.75 3.74
CA SER A 40 -42.15 -13.72 2.68
C SER A 40 -41.45 -15.07 2.88
N TRP A 41 -42.21 -16.14 2.67
CA TRP A 41 -41.68 -17.51 2.52
C TRP A 41 -41.65 -17.89 1.04
N GLY A 42 -40.79 -17.22 0.26
CA GLY A 42 -40.65 -17.45 -1.18
C GLY A 42 -39.83 -16.37 -1.88
N THR A 43 -40.41 -15.69 -2.85
CA THR A 43 -39.77 -14.54 -3.52
C THR A 43 -40.56 -13.29 -3.14
N ASP A 44 -39.87 -12.20 -2.80
CA ASP A 44 -40.50 -10.89 -2.63
C ASP A 44 -39.99 -9.90 -3.68
N ASN A 45 -40.76 -8.86 -3.95
CA ASN A 45 -40.38 -7.76 -4.84
C ASN A 45 -41.12 -6.48 -4.41
N SER A 46 -40.44 -5.59 -3.72
CA SER A 46 -41.03 -4.35 -3.19
C SER A 46 -40.60 -3.13 -4.01
N THR A 47 -41.37 -2.05 -3.92
CA THR A 47 -40.97 -0.74 -4.50
C THR A 47 -41.61 0.39 -3.69
N SER A 48 -40.77 1.15 -3.00
CA SER A 48 -41.19 2.20 -2.06
C SER A 48 -40.69 3.59 -2.46
N TRP A 49 -41.51 4.60 -2.16
CA TRP A 49 -41.14 6.02 -2.30
C TRP A 49 -40.72 6.67 -0.96
N VAL A 50 -40.59 5.91 0.14
CA VAL A 50 -40.17 6.44 1.45
C VAL A 50 -39.28 5.46 2.22
N THR A 51 -39.86 4.37 2.73
CA THR A 51 -39.14 3.38 3.53
C THR A 51 -39.68 2.00 3.20
N ASP A 52 -38.77 1.06 3.00
CA ASP A 52 -39.09 -0.37 2.85
C ASP A 52 -38.50 -1.14 4.04
N HIS A 53 -39.07 -2.31 4.34
CA HIS A 53 -38.51 -3.30 5.26
C HIS A 53 -38.95 -4.69 4.81
N SER A 54 -38.04 -5.47 4.25
CA SER A 54 -38.34 -6.84 3.82
C SER A 54 -37.71 -7.88 4.75
N THR A 55 -38.27 -9.08 4.77
CA THR A 55 -37.67 -10.23 5.47
C THR A 55 -38.05 -11.50 4.75
N SER A 56 -37.06 -12.18 4.18
CA SER A 56 -37.27 -13.34 3.30
C SER A 56 -36.47 -14.58 3.70
N TRP A 57 -37.01 -15.74 3.38
CA TRP A 57 -36.33 -17.05 3.48
C TRP A 57 -35.87 -17.58 2.10
N SER A 58 -35.79 -16.71 1.10
CA SER A 58 -35.34 -16.98 -0.27
C SER A 58 -35.14 -15.62 -1.00
N THR A 59 -35.03 -15.57 -2.33
CA THR A 59 -34.67 -14.36 -3.09
C THR A 59 -35.55 -13.15 -2.77
N ASP A 60 -34.90 -12.03 -2.46
CA ASP A 60 -35.53 -10.72 -2.22
C ASP A 60 -35.06 -9.69 -3.28
N HIS A 61 -35.86 -8.65 -3.48
CA HIS A 61 -35.69 -7.61 -4.51
C HIS A 61 -36.38 -6.30 -4.10
N SER A 62 -35.64 -5.40 -3.43
CA SER A 62 -36.14 -4.09 -3.01
C SER A 62 -35.69 -2.97 -3.96
N THR A 63 -36.44 -1.86 -3.99
CA THR A 63 -36.06 -0.64 -4.73
C THR A 63 -36.73 0.57 -4.08
N SER A 64 -35.93 1.44 -3.47
CA SER A 64 -36.40 2.52 -2.59
C SER A 64 -35.90 3.90 -3.03
N TRP A 65 -36.79 4.90 -2.95
CA TRP A 65 -36.43 6.33 -2.99
C TRP A 65 -36.36 6.92 -1.56
N GLY A 66 -35.55 6.32 -0.70
CA GLY A 66 -35.38 6.78 0.67
C GLY A 66 -34.51 5.85 1.51
N THR A 67 -35.12 5.08 2.41
CA THR A 67 -34.41 4.07 3.22
C THR A 67 -34.88 2.68 2.80
N ASP A 68 -33.93 1.77 2.63
CA ASP A 68 -34.16 0.35 2.38
C ASP A 68 -33.58 -0.48 3.55
N HIS A 69 -34.18 -1.63 3.83
CA HIS A 69 -33.86 -2.48 4.99
C HIS A 69 -34.25 -3.94 4.71
N SER A 70 -33.33 -4.70 4.13
CA SER A 70 -33.56 -6.08 3.70
C SER A 70 -32.92 -7.09 4.67
N THR A 71 -33.49 -8.29 4.80
CA THR A 71 -32.90 -9.37 5.60
C THR A 71 -33.28 -10.74 5.03
N SER A 72 -32.28 -11.47 4.52
CA SER A 72 -32.51 -12.67 3.70
C SER A 72 -31.75 -13.91 4.18
N TRP A 73 -32.42 -15.06 4.11
CA TRP A 73 -31.78 -16.38 4.13
C TRP A 73 -31.71 -16.95 2.70
N GLY A 74 -30.96 -16.30 1.82
CA GLY A 74 -30.85 -16.71 0.42
C GLY A 74 -30.03 -15.75 -0.44
N THR A 75 -30.71 -14.97 -1.28
CA THR A 75 -30.09 -13.95 -2.13
C THR A 75 -30.86 -12.65 -1.92
N ASP A 76 -30.16 -11.59 -1.59
CA ASP A 76 -30.72 -10.25 -1.45
C ASP A 76 -30.31 -9.37 -2.65
N HIS A 77 -31.12 -8.36 -2.99
CA HIS A 77 -30.73 -7.30 -3.91
C HIS A 77 -31.50 -6.00 -3.59
N SER A 78 -30.80 -5.00 -3.07
CA SER A 78 -31.37 -3.71 -2.71
C SER A 78 -30.90 -2.60 -3.66
N LYS A 79 -31.75 -1.59 -3.90
CA LYS A 79 -31.44 -0.45 -4.79
C LYS A 79 -32.01 0.85 -4.24
N SER A 80 -31.18 1.63 -3.58
CA SER A 80 -31.59 2.82 -2.85
C SER A 80 -31.09 4.14 -3.44
N TRP A 81 -31.99 5.12 -3.58
CA TRP A 81 -31.64 6.55 -3.71
C TRP A 81 -31.69 7.23 -2.33
N GLY A 82 -30.82 6.79 -1.41
CA GLY A 82 -30.68 7.40 -0.09
C GLY A 82 -29.81 6.60 0.88
N THR A 83 -30.40 5.64 1.59
CA THR A 83 -29.68 4.75 2.50
C THR A 83 -30.16 3.32 2.30
N ASP A 84 -29.21 2.40 2.20
CA ASP A 84 -29.43 0.97 2.09
C ASP A 84 -28.88 0.26 3.33
N HIS A 85 -29.49 -0.88 3.70
CA HIS A 85 -28.93 -1.81 4.69
C HIS A 85 -29.43 -3.23 4.38
N SER A 86 -28.51 -4.13 4.09
CA SER A 86 -28.81 -5.54 3.80
C SER A 86 -28.17 -6.46 4.85
N THR A 87 -28.76 -7.62 5.10
CA THR A 87 -28.18 -8.64 5.99
C THR A 87 -28.53 -10.04 5.49
N SER A 88 -27.55 -10.72 4.92
CA SER A 88 -27.75 -11.96 4.15
C SER A 88 -27.02 -13.16 4.73
N TRP A 89 -27.74 -14.30 4.84
CA TRP A 89 -27.13 -15.63 5.01
C TRP A 89 -27.02 -16.34 3.65
N GLY A 90 -26.27 -15.72 2.73
CA GLY A 90 -26.02 -16.26 1.40
C GLY A 90 -25.30 -15.26 0.49
N THR A 91 -26.01 -14.68 -0.47
CA THR A 91 -25.46 -13.67 -1.38
C THR A 91 -26.18 -12.34 -1.20
N ASP A 92 -25.43 -11.25 -1.26
CA ASP A 92 -25.91 -9.87 -1.15
C ASP A 92 -25.44 -9.04 -2.36
N HIS A 93 -26.26 -8.07 -2.77
CA HIS A 93 -26.14 -7.31 -4.03
C HIS A 93 -26.79 -5.93 -3.92
N SER A 94 -26.18 -5.01 -3.16
CA SER A 94 -26.66 -3.64 -2.99
C SER A 94 -26.19 -2.69 -4.11
N THR A 95 -26.91 -1.59 -4.32
CA THR A 95 -26.46 -0.48 -5.18
C THR A 95 -27.09 0.83 -4.72
N SER A 96 -26.29 1.70 -4.09
CA SER A 96 -26.76 2.91 -3.42
C SER A 96 -26.27 4.20 -4.08
N TRP A 97 -27.16 5.18 -4.22
CA TRP A 97 -26.77 6.59 -4.37
C TRP A 97 -26.90 7.29 -3.01
N GLY A 98 -25.89 7.08 -2.17
CA GLY A 98 -25.86 7.61 -0.81
C GLY A 98 -25.03 6.71 0.10
N ASN A 99 -25.63 6.25 1.18
CA ASN A 99 -25.01 5.30 2.10
C ASN A 99 -25.44 3.87 1.77
N ASP A 100 -24.48 2.96 1.74
CA ASP A 100 -24.68 1.50 1.72
C ASP A 100 -24.10 0.90 3.02
N ASN A 101 -24.64 -0.24 3.47
CA ASN A 101 -24.27 -0.90 4.73
C ASN A 101 -24.67 -2.39 4.70
N SER A 102 -23.80 -3.27 4.20
CA SER A 102 -24.10 -4.71 4.06
C SER A 102 -23.45 -5.57 5.16
N THR A 103 -24.02 -6.74 5.42
CA THR A 103 -23.43 -7.74 6.33
C THR A 103 -23.78 -9.16 5.88
N SER A 104 -22.78 -9.90 5.39
CA SER A 104 -22.99 -11.15 4.66
C SER A 104 -22.26 -12.36 5.28
N TRP A 105 -22.98 -13.48 5.39
CA TRP A 105 -22.41 -14.81 5.68
C TRP A 105 -22.25 -15.65 4.40
N GLY A 106 -21.68 -15.06 3.34
CA GLY A 106 -21.35 -15.80 2.11
C GLY A 106 -20.64 -14.99 1.03
N THR A 107 -21.34 -14.15 0.29
CA THR A 107 -20.72 -13.24 -0.69
C THR A 107 -21.45 -11.92 -0.65
N ASP A 108 -20.71 -10.84 -0.45
CA ASP A 108 -21.21 -9.47 -0.54
C ASP A 108 -20.77 -8.84 -1.87
N ASN A 109 -21.56 -7.90 -2.40
CA ASN A 109 -21.17 -7.06 -3.53
C ASN A 109 -21.94 -5.74 -3.43
N SER A 110 -21.26 -4.65 -3.12
CA SER A 110 -21.83 -3.32 -2.99
C SER A 110 -21.43 -2.43 -4.18
N THR A 111 -22.13 -1.31 -4.38
CA THR A 111 -21.71 -0.26 -5.31
C THR A 111 -22.30 1.07 -4.90
N SER A 112 -21.45 1.98 -4.41
CA SER A 112 -21.86 3.26 -3.82
C SER A 112 -21.34 4.48 -4.58
N TRP A 113 -22.14 5.56 -4.57
CA TRP A 113 -21.73 6.89 -5.07
C TRP A 113 -21.30 7.87 -3.97
N VAL A 114 -21.28 7.48 -2.68
CA VAL A 114 -20.83 8.36 -1.59
C VAL A 114 -20.09 7.60 -0.49
N THR A 115 -20.76 6.69 0.21
CA THR A 115 -20.17 5.94 1.32
C THR A 115 -20.66 4.50 1.31
N ASP A 116 -19.73 3.59 1.52
CA ASP A 116 -19.96 2.15 1.61
C ASP A 116 -19.44 1.62 2.96
N HIS A 117 -20.05 0.55 3.46
CA HIS A 117 -19.52 -0.25 4.56
C HIS A 117 -19.96 -1.71 4.38
N SER A 118 -19.01 -2.61 4.13
CA SER A 118 -19.28 -4.05 3.96
C SER A 118 -18.65 -4.86 5.09
N THR A 119 -19.27 -5.98 5.45
CA THR A 119 -18.74 -6.90 6.47
C THR A 119 -19.09 -8.34 6.14
N SER A 120 -18.11 -9.07 5.63
CA SER A 120 -18.28 -10.43 5.12
C SER A 120 -17.53 -11.47 5.96
N TRP A 121 -18.17 -12.63 6.19
CA TRP A 121 -17.51 -13.83 6.73
C TRP A 121 -16.88 -14.73 5.65
N SER A 122 -16.70 -14.20 4.45
CA SER A 122 -16.22 -14.89 3.25
C SER A 122 -15.80 -13.82 2.21
N THR A 123 -16.07 -13.97 0.91
CA THR A 123 -15.72 -12.98 -0.12
C THR A 123 -16.50 -11.67 0.03
N ASP A 124 -15.80 -10.56 -0.16
CA ASP A 124 -16.31 -9.20 -0.25
C ASP A 124 -15.87 -8.54 -1.58
N HIS A 125 -16.67 -7.58 -2.08
CA HIS A 125 -16.53 -6.98 -3.41
C HIS A 125 -17.18 -5.57 -3.47
N SER A 126 -16.49 -4.55 -2.96
CA SER A 126 -16.98 -3.17 -2.96
C SER A 126 -16.50 -2.35 -4.17
N THR A 127 -17.21 -1.27 -4.50
CA THR A 127 -16.81 -0.28 -5.52
C THR A 127 -17.47 1.06 -5.22
N SER A 128 -16.67 2.07 -4.84
CA SER A 128 -17.14 3.35 -4.32
C SER A 128 -16.62 4.56 -5.12
N TRP A 129 -17.48 5.55 -5.34
CA TRP A 129 -17.10 6.90 -5.83
C TRP A 129 -17.01 7.91 -4.67
N GLY A 130 -16.40 7.51 -3.55
CA GLY A 130 -16.26 8.35 -2.36
C GLY A 130 -15.40 7.70 -1.28
N THR A 131 -16.03 7.16 -0.24
CA THR A 131 -15.35 6.41 0.82
C THR A 131 -15.85 4.97 0.82
N ASP A 132 -14.92 4.03 0.87
CA ASP A 132 -15.16 2.59 1.01
C ASP A 132 -14.68 2.14 2.40
N HIS A 133 -15.31 1.11 2.98
CA HIS A 133 -14.90 0.50 4.25
C HIS A 133 -15.27 -0.99 4.26
N SER A 134 -14.30 -1.87 4.00
CA SER A 134 -14.54 -3.31 3.92
C SER A 134 -13.96 -4.05 5.14
N THR A 135 -14.58 -5.14 5.56
CA THR A 135 -14.06 -5.98 6.66
C THR A 135 -14.38 -7.46 6.42
N SER A 136 -13.38 -8.23 6.03
CA SER A 136 -13.54 -9.61 5.57
C SER A 136 -12.85 -10.63 6.49
N TRP A 137 -13.53 -11.76 6.75
CA TRP A 137 -12.92 -13.00 7.25
C TRP A 137 -12.68 -14.02 6.12
N GLY A 138 -12.24 -13.54 4.95
CA GLY A 138 -12.00 -14.38 3.78
C GLY A 138 -11.15 -13.73 2.69
N THR A 139 -11.79 -13.04 1.75
CA THR A 139 -11.10 -12.36 0.65
C THR A 139 -11.81 -11.06 0.33
N ASP A 140 -11.12 -9.95 0.55
CA ASP A 140 -11.59 -8.61 0.28
C ASP A 140 -11.15 -8.14 -1.12
N HIS A 141 -11.90 -7.21 -1.73
CA HIS A 141 -11.56 -6.57 -3.02
C HIS A 141 -12.26 -5.20 -3.19
N SER A 142 -11.73 -4.15 -2.60
CA SER A 142 -12.29 -2.79 -2.70
C SER A 142 -11.79 -2.03 -3.95
N LYS A 143 -12.55 -1.02 -4.40
CA LYS A 143 -12.18 -0.12 -5.52
C LYS A 143 -12.74 1.28 -5.30
N SER A 144 -11.88 2.20 -4.87
CA SER A 144 -12.29 3.56 -4.52
C SER A 144 -11.83 4.63 -5.51
N TRP A 145 -12.76 5.50 -5.94
CA TRP A 145 -12.46 6.82 -6.50
C TRP A 145 -12.51 7.89 -5.39
N GLY A 146 -11.64 7.70 -4.39
CA GLY A 146 -11.51 8.55 -3.21
C GLY A 146 -10.64 7.88 -2.14
N THR A 147 -11.22 7.60 -0.97
CA THR A 147 -10.55 6.89 0.13
C THR A 147 -11.01 5.44 0.21
N ASP A 148 -10.06 4.53 0.41
CA ASP A 148 -10.29 3.12 0.68
C ASP A 148 -9.81 2.76 2.10
N HIS A 149 -10.47 1.77 2.72
CA HIS A 149 -10.25 1.32 4.10
C HIS A 149 -10.65 -0.16 4.24
N SER A 150 -9.78 -1.08 3.85
CA SER A 150 -10.01 -2.53 3.95
C SER A 150 -9.44 -3.11 5.25
N THR A 151 -9.96 -4.25 5.69
CA THR A 151 -9.40 -5.03 6.81
C THR A 151 -9.72 -6.51 6.65
N SER A 152 -8.70 -7.31 6.30
CA SER A 152 -8.87 -8.71 5.93
C SER A 152 -8.19 -9.68 6.90
N TRP A 153 -8.90 -10.74 7.31
CA TRP A 153 -8.34 -11.93 7.96
C TRP A 153 -8.08 -13.06 6.95
N GLY A 154 -7.49 -12.73 5.81
CA GLY A 154 -7.12 -13.69 4.78
C GLY A 154 -6.31 -13.07 3.64
N THR A 155 -6.99 -12.61 2.60
CA THR A 155 -6.38 -11.88 1.48
C THR A 155 -7.12 -10.59 1.23
N ASP A 156 -6.39 -9.54 0.91
CA ASP A 156 -6.87 -8.19 0.59
C ASP A 156 -6.46 -7.80 -0.85
N HIS A 157 -7.23 -6.94 -1.51
CA HIS A 157 -6.99 -6.49 -2.90
C HIS A 157 -7.59 -5.10 -3.16
N SER A 158 -6.98 -4.06 -2.59
CA SER A 158 -7.43 -2.67 -2.71
C SER A 158 -6.97 -2.01 -4.00
N THR A 159 -7.74 -1.03 -4.50
CA THR A 159 -7.34 -0.21 -5.66
C THR A 159 -7.94 1.19 -5.56
N SER A 160 -7.16 2.12 -5.01
CA SER A 160 -7.58 3.51 -4.81
C SER A 160 -7.01 4.50 -5.84
N TRP A 161 -7.70 5.64 -6.01
CA TRP A 161 -7.23 6.77 -6.83
C TRP A 161 -6.72 7.99 -6.05
N GLU A 162 -6.95 8.09 -4.73
CA GLU A 162 -6.40 9.19 -3.92
C GLU A 162 -5.71 8.70 -2.64
N THR A 163 -6.35 7.83 -1.86
CA THR A 163 -5.76 7.25 -0.65
C THR A 163 -6.25 5.82 -0.42
N ASP A 164 -5.30 4.92 -0.20
CA ASP A 164 -5.51 3.53 0.19
C ASP A 164 -5.00 3.32 1.62
N ASN A 165 -5.58 2.37 2.36
CA ASN A 165 -5.27 2.10 3.78
C ASN A 165 -5.63 0.65 4.15
N SER A 166 -4.85 -0.33 3.69
CA SER A 166 -5.12 -1.74 3.96
C SER A 166 -4.61 -2.23 5.32
N THR A 167 -5.25 -3.26 5.88
CA THR A 167 -4.72 -4.00 7.04
C THR A 167 -5.04 -5.49 6.95
N SER A 168 -4.04 -6.30 6.61
CA SER A 168 -4.20 -7.72 6.31
C SER A 168 -3.52 -8.65 7.32
N TRP A 169 -4.23 -9.69 7.76
CA TRP A 169 -3.68 -10.82 8.52
C TRP A 169 -3.38 -12.03 7.61
N GLY A 170 -2.74 -11.78 6.46
CA GLY A 170 -2.28 -12.83 5.56
C GLY A 170 -1.51 -12.29 4.35
N THR A 171 -2.24 -11.92 3.29
CA THR A 171 -1.68 -11.31 2.08
C THR A 171 -2.39 -10.00 1.80
N ASP A 172 -1.62 -8.95 1.56
CA ASP A 172 -2.09 -7.65 1.05
C ASP A 172 -1.68 -7.48 -0.41
N GLN A 173 -2.47 -6.76 -1.22
CA GLN A 173 -2.28 -6.54 -2.66
C GLN A 173 -2.87 -5.17 -3.08
N SER A 174 -2.29 -4.07 -2.60
CA SER A 174 -2.79 -2.72 -2.88
C SER A 174 -2.22 -2.12 -4.19
N THR A 175 -3.01 -1.24 -4.82
CA THR A 175 -2.61 -0.53 -6.06
C THR A 175 -3.16 0.89 -6.06
N SER A 176 -2.36 1.83 -5.56
CA SER A 176 -2.78 3.23 -5.37
C SER A 176 -2.26 4.18 -6.45
N TRP A 177 -3.17 5.02 -6.97
CA TRP A 177 -2.83 6.18 -7.81
C TRP A 177 -2.69 7.49 -6.99
N GLY A 178 -2.42 7.37 -5.69
CA GLY A 178 -2.13 8.49 -4.79
C GLY A 178 -1.17 8.09 -3.67
N THR A 179 -1.67 8.08 -2.43
CA THR A 179 -0.94 7.55 -1.25
C THR A 179 -1.47 6.16 -0.88
N ASP A 180 -0.62 5.31 -0.31
CA ASP A 180 -1.03 4.08 0.38
C ASP A 180 -0.44 4.04 1.80
N HIS A 181 -1.07 3.26 2.69
CA HIS A 181 -0.64 2.94 4.04
C HIS A 181 -1.03 1.48 4.35
N SER A 182 -0.30 0.51 3.81
CA SER A 182 -0.52 -0.91 4.08
C SER A 182 0.02 -1.34 5.46
N THR A 183 -0.55 -2.40 6.04
CA THR A 183 0.01 -3.06 7.23
C THR A 183 -0.33 -4.55 7.21
N SER A 184 0.67 -5.38 6.91
CA SER A 184 0.51 -6.81 6.68
C SER A 184 1.17 -7.67 7.76
N TRP A 185 0.43 -8.66 8.28
CA TRP A 185 0.96 -9.74 9.12
C TRP A 185 1.28 -11.01 8.32
N GLY A 186 1.93 -10.85 7.16
CA GLY A 186 2.40 -11.96 6.35
C GLY A 186 3.19 -11.52 5.11
N THR A 187 2.51 -11.32 4.00
CA THR A 187 3.09 -10.80 2.75
C THR A 187 2.41 -9.50 2.37
N ASP A 188 3.19 -8.47 2.12
CA ASP A 188 2.74 -7.21 1.53
C ASP A 188 3.21 -7.15 0.07
N ASN A 189 2.42 -6.56 -0.83
CA ASN A 189 2.82 -6.30 -2.22
C ASN A 189 2.09 -5.04 -2.71
N PHE A 190 2.82 -3.94 -2.81
CA PHE A 190 2.29 -2.66 -3.31
C PHE A 190 2.72 -2.40 -4.75
N THR A 191 1.91 -1.68 -5.51
CA THR A 191 2.37 -1.01 -6.74
C THR A 191 1.67 0.33 -6.95
N SER A 192 2.44 1.43 -6.92
CA SER A 192 2.00 2.73 -7.45
C SER A 192 2.39 2.86 -8.92
N LEU A 193 1.54 3.52 -9.72
CA LEU A 193 1.73 3.70 -11.17
C LEU A 193 1.77 5.18 -11.61
N VAL A 194 1.87 6.13 -10.69
CA VAL A 194 1.72 7.57 -10.99
C VAL A 194 3.04 8.21 -11.43
N HIS A 195 3.11 8.64 -12.68
CA HIS A 195 4.29 9.33 -13.25
C HIS A 195 4.60 10.72 -12.60
N ILE A 196 3.81 11.17 -11.62
CA ILE A 196 4.02 12.41 -10.84
C ILE A 196 3.53 12.18 -9.39
N LEU A 197 4.45 11.86 -8.48
CA LEU A 197 4.27 11.86 -7.02
C LEU A 197 3.25 10.86 -6.44
N GLY A 198 3.58 9.57 -6.49
CA GLY A 198 3.05 8.60 -5.52
C GLY A 198 3.86 8.61 -4.20
N THR A 199 3.25 8.11 -3.11
CA THR A 199 3.95 7.84 -1.83
C THR A 199 3.43 6.53 -1.24
N ASP A 200 4.35 5.61 -0.95
CA ASP A 200 4.08 4.38 -0.19
C ASP A 200 4.44 4.58 1.30
N HIS A 201 3.79 3.81 2.18
CA HIS A 201 4.02 3.74 3.63
C HIS A 201 3.70 2.34 4.19
N SER A 202 4.32 1.29 3.64
CA SER A 202 4.12 -0.09 4.10
C SER A 202 4.69 -0.39 5.50
N THR A 203 4.20 -1.48 6.11
CA THR A 203 4.79 -2.12 7.29
C THR A 203 4.42 -3.60 7.35
N SER A 204 5.40 -4.49 7.12
CA SER A 204 5.20 -5.93 6.99
C SER A 204 5.85 -6.74 8.13
N TRP A 205 5.13 -7.77 8.61
CA TRP A 205 5.67 -8.81 9.49
C TRP A 205 5.95 -10.12 8.74
N GLY A 206 6.68 -10.03 7.61
CA GLY A 206 7.18 -11.20 6.91
C GLY A 206 7.97 -10.85 5.65
N THR A 207 7.27 -10.61 4.53
CA THR A 207 7.88 -10.12 3.28
C THR A 207 7.18 -8.85 2.83
N ASP A 208 7.98 -7.89 2.37
CA ASP A 208 7.53 -6.69 1.68
C ASP A 208 7.97 -6.74 0.20
N HIS A 209 7.21 -6.08 -0.67
CA HIS A 209 7.37 -6.04 -2.11
C HIS A 209 6.74 -4.75 -2.67
N SER A 210 7.42 -3.62 -2.54
CA SER A 210 6.94 -2.33 -3.01
C SER A 210 7.43 -2.00 -4.43
N THR A 211 6.67 -1.17 -5.15
CA THR A 211 7.12 -0.54 -6.39
C THR A 211 6.48 0.84 -6.52
N SER A 212 7.30 1.89 -6.43
CA SER A 212 6.85 3.27 -6.29
C SER A 212 7.35 4.18 -7.42
N TRP A 213 6.54 5.18 -7.80
CA TRP A 213 6.91 6.27 -8.71
C TRP A 213 6.88 7.63 -7.98
N GLY A 214 7.65 7.71 -6.89
CA GLY A 214 7.79 8.93 -6.10
C GLY A 214 8.64 8.70 -4.86
N THR A 215 7.98 8.48 -3.73
CA THR A 215 8.66 8.10 -2.47
C THR A 215 8.21 6.71 -2.03
N ASP A 216 9.14 5.94 -1.48
CA ASP A 216 8.93 4.65 -0.83
C ASP A 216 9.38 4.75 0.64
N HIS A 217 8.81 3.95 1.55
CA HIS A 217 9.02 4.07 3.01
C HIS A 217 8.77 2.75 3.77
N SER A 218 9.26 1.64 3.23
CA SER A 218 9.03 0.29 3.73
C SER A 218 9.64 -0.02 5.11
N LYS A 219 9.01 -0.96 5.83
CA LYS A 219 9.46 -1.49 7.14
C LYS A 219 9.13 -2.97 7.28
N SER A 220 10.13 -3.82 7.12
CA SER A 220 9.95 -5.28 7.15
C SER A 220 10.58 -5.95 8.38
N TRP A 221 9.80 -6.71 9.13
CA TRP A 221 10.29 -7.66 10.15
C TRP A 221 10.64 -9.03 9.53
N GLY A 222 11.31 -9.00 8.38
CA GLY A 222 11.77 -10.17 7.64
C GLY A 222 12.58 -9.75 6.41
N THR A 223 12.02 -9.94 5.22
CA THR A 223 12.63 -9.53 3.94
C THR A 223 11.93 -8.32 3.32
N ASP A 224 12.69 -7.42 2.72
CA ASP A 224 12.25 -6.26 1.96
C ASP A 224 12.73 -6.37 0.50
N HIS A 225 11.99 -5.75 -0.43
CA HIS A 225 12.25 -5.76 -1.88
C HIS A 225 11.58 -4.53 -2.54
N SER A 226 12.20 -3.37 -2.39
CA SER A 226 11.68 -2.13 -2.94
C SER A 226 12.16 -1.84 -4.37
N THR A 227 11.38 -1.06 -5.13
CA THR A 227 11.83 -0.51 -6.43
C THR A 227 11.21 0.87 -6.64
N SER A 228 11.99 1.91 -6.40
CA SER A 228 11.52 3.31 -6.40
C SER A 228 12.06 4.12 -7.59
N TRP A 229 11.16 4.83 -8.29
CA TRP A 229 11.51 5.88 -9.26
C TRP A 229 11.55 7.27 -8.63
N GLY A 230 12.28 7.41 -7.52
CA GLY A 230 12.54 8.71 -6.90
C GLY A 230 13.39 8.60 -5.63
N THR A 231 12.74 8.42 -4.48
CA THR A 231 13.41 8.21 -3.18
C THR A 231 12.95 6.88 -2.58
N ASP A 232 13.88 6.14 -2.02
CA ASP A 232 13.68 4.91 -1.27
C ASP A 232 14.12 5.12 0.19
N HIS A 233 13.48 4.42 1.13
CA HIS A 233 13.67 4.56 2.57
C HIS A 233 13.24 3.28 3.31
N SER A 234 13.92 2.18 3.00
CA SER A 234 13.66 0.86 3.58
C SER A 234 14.20 0.69 5.01
N THR A 235 13.66 -0.27 5.75
CA THR A 235 14.24 -0.74 7.02
C THR A 235 13.86 -2.20 7.25
N SER A 236 14.85 -3.09 7.19
CA SER A 236 14.65 -4.55 7.23
C SER A 236 15.37 -5.22 8.40
N TRP A 237 14.77 -6.28 8.95
CA TRP A 237 15.36 -7.05 10.05
C TRP A 237 16.17 -8.28 9.62
N GLU A 238 15.97 -8.84 8.43
CA GLU A 238 16.77 -9.99 7.94
C GLU A 238 17.45 -9.72 6.60
N THR A 239 16.76 -9.16 5.61
CA THR A 239 17.33 -8.87 4.29
C THR A 239 16.62 -7.71 3.60
N ASP A 240 17.41 -6.80 3.04
CA ASP A 240 16.99 -5.67 2.23
C ASP A 240 17.48 -5.85 0.78
N ASN A 241 16.69 -5.39 -0.19
CA ASN A 241 16.95 -5.58 -1.64
C ASN A 241 16.38 -4.40 -2.45
N SER A 242 16.86 -3.19 -2.19
CA SER A 242 16.37 -1.97 -2.82
C SER A 242 16.87 -1.77 -4.25
N THR A 243 16.10 -1.05 -5.07
CA THR A 243 16.55 -0.55 -6.39
C THR A 243 15.94 0.81 -6.68
N SER A 244 16.75 1.87 -6.51
CA SER A 244 16.31 3.26 -6.60
C SER A 244 16.82 3.97 -7.86
N TRP A 245 15.94 4.74 -8.52
CA TRP A 245 16.29 5.68 -9.59
C TRP A 245 16.39 7.14 -9.12
N GLY A 246 16.93 7.35 -7.92
CA GLY A 246 17.32 8.69 -7.46
C GLY A 246 18.12 8.69 -6.17
N THR A 247 17.46 8.42 -5.04
CA THR A 247 18.09 8.32 -3.72
C THR A 247 17.66 7.03 -3.04
N ASP A 248 18.63 6.32 -2.46
CA ASP A 248 18.44 5.11 -1.66
C ASP A 248 18.92 5.37 -0.22
N GLN A 249 18.27 4.77 0.78
CA GLN A 249 18.44 5.07 2.22
C GLN A 249 18.11 3.82 3.07
N SER A 250 18.74 2.69 2.77
CA SER A 250 18.46 1.40 3.41
C SER A 250 18.99 1.29 4.85
N THR A 251 18.38 0.41 5.65
CA THR A 251 18.92 0.02 6.97
C THR A 251 18.55 -1.43 7.29
N SER A 252 19.54 -2.32 7.27
CA SER A 252 19.36 -3.76 7.41
C SER A 252 20.00 -4.32 8.68
N TRP A 253 19.31 -5.24 9.36
CA TRP A 253 19.88 -6.04 10.46
C TRP A 253 20.38 -7.43 10.04
N GLY A 254 20.56 -7.68 8.74
CA GLY A 254 21.15 -8.93 8.22
C GLY A 254 21.95 -8.75 6.94
N THR A 255 21.27 -8.73 5.79
CA THR A 255 21.89 -8.47 4.47
C THR A 255 21.29 -7.22 3.84
N ASP A 256 22.11 -6.40 3.20
CA ASP A 256 21.73 -5.24 2.41
C ASP A 256 22.26 -5.44 0.97
N ASN A 257 21.44 -5.10 -0.04
CA ASN A 257 21.72 -5.34 -1.45
C ASN A 257 21.18 -4.18 -2.31
N SER A 258 21.58 -2.95 -2.01
CA SER A 258 21.12 -1.75 -2.70
C SER A 258 21.64 -1.61 -4.14
N THR A 259 20.85 -0.99 -5.01
CA THR A 259 21.28 -0.57 -6.36
C THR A 259 20.68 0.78 -6.72
N SER A 260 21.50 1.83 -6.66
CA SER A 260 21.06 3.22 -6.84
C SER A 260 21.58 3.86 -8.13
N TRP A 261 20.69 4.51 -8.87
CA TRP A 261 21.02 5.38 -10.01
C TRP A 261 21.13 6.87 -9.62
N GLY A 262 21.62 7.15 -8.41
CA GLY A 262 21.97 8.52 -8.00
C GLY A 262 22.79 8.57 -6.71
N THR A 263 22.13 8.50 -5.57
CA THR A 263 22.79 8.51 -4.24
C THR A 263 22.38 7.27 -3.46
N ASP A 264 23.33 6.65 -2.78
CA ASP A 264 23.14 5.48 -1.91
C ASP A 264 23.67 5.79 -0.50
N HIS A 265 23.00 5.25 0.52
CA HIS A 265 23.28 5.46 1.94
C HIS A 265 22.84 4.23 2.75
N SER A 266 23.49 3.09 2.54
CA SER A 266 23.22 1.87 3.28
C SER A 266 23.72 1.90 4.73
N THR A 267 23.05 1.16 5.62
CA THR A 267 23.54 0.88 6.97
C THR A 267 23.19 -0.55 7.38
N SER A 268 24.19 -1.44 7.37
CA SER A 268 24.02 -2.88 7.57
C SER A 268 24.66 -3.40 8.86
N TRP A 269 23.93 -4.23 9.60
CA TRP A 269 24.45 -5.01 10.73
C TRP A 269 24.83 -6.46 10.38
N GLY A 270 25.19 -6.72 9.12
CA GLY A 270 25.75 -8.01 8.72
C GLY A 270 26.56 -7.97 7.42
N THR A 271 25.89 -8.02 6.27
CA THR A 271 26.53 -7.90 4.95
C THR A 271 25.93 -6.72 4.20
N ASP A 272 26.77 -5.98 3.48
CA ASP A 272 26.40 -4.85 2.63
C ASP A 272 26.99 -5.09 1.23
N ASN A 273 26.20 -4.87 0.19
CA ASN A 273 26.56 -5.13 -1.21
C ASN A 273 26.07 -4.00 -2.13
N SER A 274 26.31 -2.73 -1.77
CA SER A 274 25.84 -1.57 -2.54
C SER A 274 26.40 -1.47 -3.97
N THR A 275 25.61 -0.91 -4.89
CA THR A 275 26.08 -0.51 -6.23
C THR A 275 25.46 0.80 -6.67
N SER A 276 26.27 1.86 -6.72
CA SER A 276 25.83 3.23 -6.98
C SER A 276 26.37 3.81 -8.30
N TRP A 277 25.50 4.47 -9.07
CA TRP A 277 25.87 5.25 -10.25
C TRP A 277 26.01 6.76 -9.97
N GLY A 278 26.33 7.15 -8.74
CA GLY A 278 26.68 8.55 -8.42
C GLY A 278 27.46 8.72 -7.12
N ALA A 279 26.80 8.65 -5.96
CA ALA A 279 27.42 8.73 -4.64
C ALA A 279 27.02 7.53 -3.77
N ASP A 280 27.94 7.08 -2.92
CA ASP A 280 27.80 5.90 -2.08
C ASP A 280 28.38 6.20 -0.67
N HIS A 281 27.63 5.81 0.36
CA HIS A 281 27.84 6.22 1.76
C HIS A 281 27.56 5.05 2.74
N SER A 282 28.04 3.84 2.42
CA SER A 282 27.79 2.65 3.24
C SER A 282 28.34 2.72 4.68
N THR A 283 27.66 2.04 5.60
CA THR A 283 28.11 1.81 6.98
C THR A 283 27.81 0.37 7.42
N SER A 284 28.81 -0.50 7.37
CA SER A 284 28.65 -1.95 7.61
C SER A 284 29.37 -2.46 8.86
N TRP A 285 28.65 -3.26 9.67
CA TRP A 285 29.16 -3.93 10.88
C TRP A 285 29.44 -5.44 10.69
N GLY A 286 29.79 -5.88 9.47
CA GLY A 286 30.25 -7.25 9.26
C GLY A 286 31.08 -7.45 7.99
N THR A 287 30.47 -7.31 6.81
CA THR A 287 31.10 -7.40 5.48
C THR A 287 30.56 -6.30 4.57
N ASP A 288 31.39 -5.75 3.69
CA ASP A 288 31.10 -4.61 2.83
C ASP A 288 31.68 -4.87 1.43
N HIS A 289 30.86 -4.70 0.39
CA HIS A 289 31.20 -4.92 -1.01
C HIS A 289 30.69 -3.79 -1.93
N SER A 290 30.80 -2.54 -1.47
CA SER A 290 30.38 -1.36 -2.25
C SER A 290 31.03 -1.25 -3.63
N THR A 291 30.32 -0.61 -4.58
CA THR A 291 30.82 -0.28 -5.92
C THR A 291 30.17 1.01 -6.45
N SER A 292 30.90 2.12 -6.36
CA SER A 292 30.46 3.43 -6.85
C SER A 292 31.12 3.85 -8.16
N TRP A 293 30.35 4.46 -9.07
CA TRP A 293 30.83 5.09 -10.29
C TRP A 293 31.04 6.62 -10.18
N GLY A 294 31.06 7.17 -8.95
CA GLY A 294 31.37 8.58 -8.70
C GLY A 294 32.12 8.82 -7.38
N THR A 295 31.38 9.06 -6.30
CA THR A 295 31.95 9.23 -4.94
C THR A 295 31.66 8.00 -4.10
N ASP A 296 32.66 7.55 -3.35
CA ASP A 296 32.60 6.44 -2.38
C ASP A 296 33.09 6.98 -1.03
N ASN A 297 32.29 6.74 0.01
CA ASN A 297 32.64 6.99 1.41
C ASN A 297 32.13 5.82 2.29
N SER A 298 32.52 4.60 1.92
CA SER A 298 32.22 3.37 2.67
C SER A 298 32.90 3.36 4.05
N THR A 299 32.22 2.86 5.08
CA THR A 299 32.80 2.69 6.43
C THR A 299 32.50 1.32 7.05
N HIS A 300 33.57 0.55 7.31
CA HIS A 300 33.47 -0.86 7.70
C HIS A 300 34.02 -1.15 9.10
N TRP A 301 33.25 -1.89 9.91
CA TRP A 301 33.54 -2.21 11.31
C TRP A 301 33.59 -3.73 11.57
N ALA A 302 34.62 -4.39 11.05
CA ALA A 302 34.88 -5.80 11.36
C ALA A 302 35.19 -6.04 12.86
N LEU A 303 34.42 -6.91 13.51
CA LEU A 303 34.80 -7.50 14.80
C LEU A 303 35.97 -8.47 14.59
N ILE A 304 37.19 -7.99 14.84
CA ILE A 304 38.41 -8.83 14.82
C ILE A 304 38.34 -9.86 15.95
N THR A 305 37.77 -11.02 15.64
CA THR A 305 38.06 -12.26 16.38
C THR A 305 39.56 -12.55 16.17
N PRO A 306 40.39 -12.63 17.22
CA PRO A 306 41.84 -12.63 17.08
C PRO A 306 42.39 -13.99 16.63
N HIS A 307 42.09 -14.39 15.40
CA HIS A 307 42.76 -15.50 14.74
C HIS A 307 44.04 -15.00 14.05
N LEU A 308 45.13 -15.76 14.24
CA LEU A 308 46.49 -15.30 13.94
C LEU A 308 46.78 -15.22 12.43
N GLY A 309 46.60 -14.02 11.88
CA GLY A 309 47.38 -13.46 10.78
C GLY A 309 47.10 -13.95 9.36
N GLU A 310 46.87 -13.00 8.45
CA GLU A 310 47.80 -12.81 7.33
C GLU A 310 47.88 -11.33 6.91
N LEU A 311 48.69 -11.02 5.90
CA LEU A 311 49.27 -9.69 5.66
C LEU A 311 48.61 -8.97 4.47
N ILE A 312 47.97 -7.82 4.71
CA ILE A 312 47.66 -6.83 3.66
C ILE A 312 48.12 -5.43 4.11
N THR A 313 49.18 -4.93 3.49
CA THR A 313 49.58 -3.50 3.57
C THR A 313 48.91 -2.72 2.44
N PRO A 314 48.25 -1.58 2.70
CA PRO A 314 47.76 -0.71 1.64
C PRO A 314 48.93 -0.09 0.87
N HIS A 315 48.91 -0.15 -0.46
CA HIS A 315 50.01 0.32 -1.31
C HIS A 315 49.53 1.25 -2.45
N LEU A 316 49.06 2.43 -2.07
CA LEU A 316 48.88 3.61 -2.93
C LEU A 316 49.60 4.79 -2.25
N GLY A 317 50.15 5.78 -2.94
CA GLY A 317 50.31 6.00 -4.38
C GLY A 317 51.13 7.28 -4.58
N GLU A 318 51.70 7.49 -5.78
CA GLU A 318 52.47 8.69 -6.17
C GLU A 318 53.59 9.20 -5.22
N LEU A 319 54.82 8.75 -5.47
CA LEU A 319 55.90 9.75 -5.68
C LEU A 319 56.91 9.24 -6.71
N ILE A 320 57.24 10.09 -7.67
CA ILE A 320 58.16 9.77 -8.77
C ILE A 320 59.61 9.79 -8.26
N THR A 321 60.30 8.67 -8.41
CA THR A 321 61.73 8.50 -8.11
C THR A 321 62.63 9.36 -9.02
N PRO A 322 63.84 9.74 -8.56
CA PRO A 322 64.98 8.93 -9.02
C PRO A 322 65.96 8.50 -7.91
N HIS A 323 66.51 7.29 -8.10
CA HIS A 323 67.59 6.70 -7.29
C HIS A 323 68.91 7.47 -7.44
N LEU A 324 69.70 7.55 -6.36
CA LEU A 324 71.16 7.59 -6.43
C LEU A 324 71.76 6.55 -5.47
N GLY A 325 71.83 5.30 -5.92
CA GLY A 325 72.67 4.27 -5.28
C GLY A 325 74.11 4.40 -5.77
N VAL A 326 75.10 4.29 -4.86
CA VAL A 326 76.52 4.27 -5.24
C VAL A 326 76.88 2.90 -5.85
N LEU A 327 77.62 2.95 -6.96
CA LEU A 327 77.94 1.80 -7.82
C LEU A 327 79.06 0.92 -7.25
N ILE A 328 79.06 -0.38 -7.58
CA ILE A 328 80.23 -1.07 -8.17
C ILE A 328 79.81 -2.35 -8.90
N THR A 329 80.18 -2.45 -10.19
CA THR A 329 80.11 -3.63 -11.11
C THR A 329 78.74 -4.27 -11.40
N SER A 330 78.39 -4.67 -12.64
CA SER A 330 79.15 -4.68 -13.91
C SER A 330 78.25 -4.61 -15.17
N HIS A 331 78.76 -3.94 -16.22
CA HIS A 331 78.28 -3.88 -17.62
C HIS A 331 76.91 -3.17 -17.84
N LEU A 332 76.88 -1.86 -18.19
CA LEU A 332 76.99 -1.23 -19.54
C LEU A 332 75.73 -1.49 -20.42
N TRP A 333 75.11 -0.56 -21.16
CA TRP A 333 75.38 0.84 -21.60
C TRP A 333 74.03 1.46 -22.11
N SER A 334 73.81 2.72 -22.56
CA SER A 334 74.53 4.01 -22.72
C SER A 334 73.53 5.16 -23.03
N THR A 335 73.98 6.44 -23.06
CA THR A 335 73.34 7.64 -23.71
C THR A 335 71.94 8.11 -23.23
N SER A 336 71.56 9.42 -23.10
CA SER A 336 72.25 10.73 -23.29
C SER A 336 71.42 11.96 -22.78
N TRP A 337 71.98 12.86 -21.92
CA TRP A 337 71.57 14.27 -21.57
C TRP A 337 70.24 14.51 -20.78
N GLY A 338 69.91 15.67 -20.15
CA GLY A 338 70.71 16.88 -19.78
C GLY A 338 69.90 18.15 -19.30
N THR A 339 70.49 18.95 -18.38
CA THR A 339 70.27 20.41 -18.00
C THR A 339 68.93 21.03 -17.50
N ASP A 340 68.93 21.48 -16.22
CA ASP A 340 68.58 22.81 -15.57
C ASP A 340 67.22 23.61 -15.66
N ASN A 341 66.86 24.25 -14.51
CA ASN A 341 66.15 25.57 -14.23
C ASN A 341 64.59 25.81 -13.99
N SER A 342 64.16 25.87 -12.69
CA SER A 342 63.50 26.98 -11.87
C SER A 342 62.22 27.85 -12.20
N THR A 343 61.24 28.08 -11.23
CA THR A 343 60.74 29.39 -10.58
C THR A 343 59.32 29.49 -9.79
N SER A 344 59.20 30.18 -8.58
CA SER A 344 58.00 30.73 -7.73
C SER A 344 57.37 29.96 -6.46
N TRP A 345 56.47 30.31 -5.44
CA TRP A 345 55.42 31.36 -4.94
C TRP A 345 55.12 31.40 -3.33
N GLY A 346 54.09 32.13 -2.71
CA GLY A 346 53.58 32.05 -1.23
C GLY A 346 52.52 33.09 -0.58
N ASN A 347 51.86 32.89 0.64
CA ASN A 347 50.91 33.77 1.54
C ASN A 347 50.41 33.07 2.91
N ASP A 348 49.63 33.51 3.99
CA ASP A 348 48.92 34.72 4.65
C ASP A 348 47.91 34.37 5.89
N HIS A 349 47.29 35.26 6.78
CA HIS A 349 46.48 34.92 8.08
C HIS A 349 45.64 35.99 8.99
N SER A 350 44.60 35.63 9.86
CA SER A 350 44.20 36.10 11.30
C SER A 350 42.77 36.68 11.87
N THR A 351 42.35 36.40 13.16
CA THR A 351 41.41 37.08 14.24
C THR A 351 39.79 37.13 14.22
N SER A 352 38.88 37.49 15.23
CA SER A 352 38.69 37.55 16.77
C SER A 352 37.26 38.07 17.38
N TRP A 353 36.78 37.73 18.65
CA TRP A 353 35.52 38.07 19.52
C TRP A 353 34.07 37.89 18.91
N GLY A 354 32.92 37.57 19.57
CA GLY A 354 32.53 37.10 20.94
C GLY A 354 30.98 36.96 21.21
N THR A 355 30.54 35.91 21.95
CA THR A 355 29.28 35.62 22.73
C THR A 355 27.87 36.20 22.41
N ASP A 356 26.82 35.35 22.47
CA ASP A 356 25.86 35.33 23.61
C ASP A 356 25.10 33.97 23.79
N HIS A 357 24.41 33.75 24.92
CA HIS A 357 23.77 32.48 25.34
C HIS A 357 22.25 32.57 25.59
N SER A 358 21.49 31.51 25.24
CA SER A 358 20.48 30.80 26.09
C SER A 358 19.66 29.81 25.25
N THR A 359 19.68 28.47 25.43
CA THR A 359 19.33 27.62 26.59
C THR A 359 17.85 27.63 26.98
N SER A 360 17.02 26.86 26.26
CA SER A 360 15.84 26.15 26.80
C SER A 360 15.20 25.19 25.77
N TRP A 361 15.91 24.41 24.97
CA TRP A 361 17.22 23.76 25.22
C TRP A 361 18.46 24.53 24.75
#